data_AF-A0A7L1NIG5-F1
#
_entry.id   AF-A0A7L1NIG5-F1
#
_cell.length_a   1.000
_cell.length_b   1.000
_cell.length_c   1.000
_cell.angle_alpha   90.00
_cell.angle_beta   90.00
_cell.angle_gamma   90.00
#
_symmetry.space_group_name_H-M   'P 1'
#
loop_
_entity.id
_entity.type
_entity.pdbx_description
1 polymer ?
#
loop_
_entity_poly.entity_id
_entity_poly.type
_entity_poly.pdbx_seq_one_letter_code
_entity_poly.pdbx_strand_id
1 'polypeptide(L)'
;MTVLEKATRDVVLKPELLLLHILCQELQNAQLLHSEAISSGFRTLLSLLAEAEMVVMAVQSAHCLEVPLTHKGKLMVSKEYIEFLIHIASQNMEENSRRINRFYKHLELALETAASANNAPPGDEERLCPVY
;
A
#
# COMPACT_ATOMS: atom_id res chain seq x y z
N MET A 1 -18.78 7.82 -23.37
CA MET A 1 -19.91 8.66 -22.93
C MET A 1 -21.25 7.96 -23.04
N THR A 2 -21.51 7.22 -24.12
CA THR A 2 -22.78 6.47 -24.34
C THR A 2 -23.19 5.49 -23.24
N VAL A 3 -22.24 4.97 -22.46
CA VAL A 3 -22.51 4.07 -21.31
C VAL A 3 -23.07 4.83 -20.11
N LEU A 4 -22.57 6.05 -19.84
CA LEU A 4 -23.00 6.89 -18.73
C LEU A 4 -24.38 7.49 -18.97
N GLU A 5 -24.69 7.87 -20.21
CA GLU A 5 -25.99 8.43 -20.60
C GLU A 5 -27.12 7.39 -20.61
N LYS A 6 -26.77 6.10 -20.73
CA LYS A 6 -27.71 4.97 -20.69
C LYS A 6 -27.79 4.33 -19.30
N ALA A 7 -27.06 4.84 -18.32
CA ALA A 7 -27.04 4.28 -16.99
C ALA A 7 -28.40 4.51 -16.31
N THR A 8 -29.08 3.43 -15.96
CA THR A 8 -30.36 3.48 -15.22
C THR A 8 -30.17 3.54 -13.70
N ARG A 9 -28.93 3.46 -13.24
CA ARG A 9 -28.51 3.44 -11.83
C ARG A 9 -27.45 4.50 -11.56
N ASP A 10 -27.16 4.68 -10.28
CA ASP A 10 -26.09 5.57 -9.81
C ASP A 10 -24.74 4.95 -10.19
N VAL A 11 -23.89 5.77 -10.81
CA VAL A 11 -22.56 5.41 -11.29
C VAL A 11 -21.56 6.29 -10.57
N VAL A 12 -20.54 5.66 -10.02
CA VAL A 12 -19.47 6.33 -9.27
C VAL A 12 -18.14 6.02 -9.94
N LEU A 13 -17.32 7.04 -10.16
CA LEU A 13 -15.93 6.87 -10.52
C LEU A 13 -15.12 6.60 -9.26
N LYS A 14 -14.47 5.45 -9.20
CA LYS A 14 -13.67 5.02 -8.05
C LYS A 14 -12.42 4.28 -8.52
N PRO A 15 -11.30 4.99 -8.78
CA PRO A 15 -10.00 4.34 -8.92
C PRO A 15 -9.56 3.69 -7.60
N GLU A 16 -9.24 2.40 -7.63
CA GLU A 16 -8.76 1.65 -6.48
C GLU A 16 -7.24 1.42 -6.56
N LEU A 17 -6.52 1.95 -5.57
CA LEU A 17 -5.06 1.84 -5.47
C LEU A 17 -4.66 0.56 -4.71
N LEU A 18 -3.36 0.31 -4.56
CA LEU A 18 -2.88 -0.90 -3.88
C LEU A 18 -3.39 -0.96 -2.43
N LEU A 19 -3.94 -2.12 -2.07
CA LEU A 19 -4.17 -2.59 -0.72
C LEU A 19 -3.56 -4.00 -0.60
N LEU A 20 -2.58 -4.16 0.26
CA LEU A 20 -1.83 -5.40 0.42
C LEU A 20 -1.83 -5.83 1.89
N HIS A 21 -2.37 -7.00 2.17
CA HIS A 21 -2.31 -7.64 3.48
C HIS A 21 -1.17 -8.67 3.50
N ILE A 22 -0.32 -8.59 4.52
CA ILE A 22 0.87 -9.43 4.68
C ILE A 22 0.82 -10.05 6.07
N LEU A 23 1.02 -11.36 6.14
CA LEU A 23 1.18 -12.08 7.40
C LEU A 23 2.68 -12.20 7.70
N CYS A 24 3.10 -11.68 8.84
CA CYS A 24 4.47 -11.75 9.33
C CYS A 24 4.54 -12.73 10.50
N GLN A 25 5.46 -13.69 10.40
CA GLN A 25 5.73 -14.66 11.46
C GLN A 25 6.42 -14.02 12.68
N GLU A 26 7.25 -13.00 12.46
CA GLU A 26 8.01 -12.33 13.51
C GLU A 26 7.75 -10.82 13.51
N LEU A 27 7.80 -10.20 14.69
CA LEU A 27 7.62 -8.76 14.85
C LEU A 27 8.71 -7.96 14.12
N GLN A 28 9.94 -8.46 14.07
CA GLN A 28 11.06 -7.81 13.40
C GLN A 28 10.81 -7.68 11.89
N ASN A 29 10.29 -8.73 11.26
CA ASN A 29 9.89 -8.71 9.84
C ASN A 29 8.76 -7.71 9.59
N ALA A 30 7.79 -7.62 10.49
CA ALA A 30 6.72 -6.62 10.40
C ALA A 30 7.27 -5.19 10.54
N GLN A 31 8.24 -4.96 11.42
CA GLN A 31 8.88 -3.65 11.60
C GLN A 31 9.69 -3.22 10.37
N LEU A 32 10.45 -4.14 9.78
CA LEU A 32 11.19 -3.91 8.55
C LEU A 32 10.24 -3.51 7.41
N LEU A 33 9.23 -4.34 7.19
CA LEU A 33 8.22 -4.13 6.15
C LEU A 33 7.45 -2.82 6.36
N HIS A 34 7.15 -2.47 7.61
CA HIS A 34 6.52 -1.19 7.98
C HIS A 34 7.41 0.00 7.62
N SER A 35 8.70 -0.06 7.97
CA SER A 35 9.68 0.97 7.63
C SER A 35 9.78 1.18 6.12
N GLU A 36 9.90 0.09 5.34
CA GLU A 36 10.02 0.17 3.89
C GLU A 36 8.72 0.63 3.20
N ALA A 37 7.56 0.28 3.74
CA ALA A 37 6.29 0.75 3.24
C ALA A 37 6.13 2.27 3.44
N ILE A 38 6.47 2.79 4.62
CA ILE A 38 6.44 4.23 4.90
C ILE A 38 7.47 4.98 4.05
N SER A 39 8.70 4.47 3.95
CA SER A 39 9.75 5.08 3.11
C SER A 39 9.33 5.14 1.63
N SER A 40 8.50 4.19 1.21
CA SER A 40 7.95 4.11 -0.14
C SER A 40 6.67 4.95 -0.34
N GLY A 41 6.17 5.64 0.69
CA GLY A 41 5.02 6.54 0.59
C GLY A 41 3.66 5.87 0.74
N PHE A 42 3.61 4.71 1.39
CA PHE A 42 2.37 4.05 1.79
C PHE A 42 1.99 4.39 3.23
N ARG A 43 0.70 4.25 3.54
CA ARG A 43 0.21 4.18 4.91
C ARG A 43 0.15 2.72 5.34
N THR A 44 0.58 2.46 6.55
CA THR A 44 0.59 1.13 7.16
C THR A 44 -0.43 1.08 8.28
N LEU A 45 -1.16 -0.02 8.37
CA LEU A 45 -1.96 -0.38 9.55
C LEU A 45 -1.45 -1.74 10.04
N LEU A 46 -1.24 -1.86 11.34
CA LEU A 46 -0.79 -3.09 11.98
C LEU A 46 -1.90 -3.64 12.87
N SER A 47 -2.16 -4.93 12.78
CA SER A 47 -3.04 -5.64 13.71
C SER A 47 -2.35 -6.90 14.21
N LEU A 48 -2.36 -7.12 15.51
CA LEU A 48 -1.91 -8.37 16.13
C LEU A 48 -3.05 -9.38 16.07
N LEU A 49 -2.80 -10.57 15.51
CA LEU A 49 -3.74 -11.67 15.59
C LEU A 49 -3.40 -12.51 16.83
N ALA A 50 -4.05 -12.20 17.94
CA ALA A 50 -3.74 -12.76 19.26
C ALA A 50 -3.83 -14.30 19.32
N GLU A 51 -4.68 -14.93 18.50
CA GLU A 51 -4.86 -16.39 18.49
C GLU A 51 -3.74 -17.14 17.75
N ALA A 52 -2.93 -16.47 16.93
CA ALA A 52 -1.96 -17.12 16.05
C ALA A 52 -0.49 -16.70 16.30
N GLU A 53 -0.24 -15.80 17.27
CA GLU A 53 1.07 -15.12 17.45
C GLU A 53 1.63 -14.46 16.16
N MET A 54 0.79 -14.27 15.14
CA MET A 54 1.16 -13.68 13.86
C MET A 54 0.77 -12.21 13.80
N VAL A 55 1.64 -11.43 13.19
CA VAL A 55 1.42 -10.00 12.98
C VAL A 55 0.83 -9.82 11.58
N VAL A 56 -0.37 -9.27 11.48
CA VAL A 56 -0.99 -8.92 10.21
C VAL A 56 -0.71 -7.46 9.92
N MET A 57 -0.09 -7.19 8.77
CA MET A 57 0.17 -5.83 8.31
C MET A 57 -0.61 -5.53 7.04
N ALA A 58 -1.27 -4.38 7.02
CA ALA A 58 -1.91 -3.84 5.84
C ALA A 58 -1.10 -2.64 5.32
N VAL A 59 -0.66 -2.72 4.07
CA VAL A 59 -0.04 -1.61 3.32
C VAL A 59 -1.08 -1.06 2.37
N GLN A 60 -1.40 0.23 2.49
CA GLN A 60 -2.38 0.89 1.62
C GLN A 60 -1.93 2.27 1.15
N SER A 61 -2.33 2.62 -0.06
CA SER A 61 -2.18 3.98 -0.56
C SER A 61 -3.13 4.95 0.16
N ALA A 62 -2.67 6.17 0.40
CA ALA A 62 -3.44 7.19 1.13
C ALA A 62 -4.51 7.91 0.30
N HIS A 63 -4.39 7.85 -1.03
CA HIS A 63 -5.24 8.62 -1.94
C HIS A 63 -6.54 7.87 -2.19
N CYS A 64 -7.66 8.54 -1.99
CA CYS A 64 -8.97 8.04 -2.35
C CYS A 64 -9.64 9.08 -3.27
N LEU A 65 -10.09 8.63 -4.43
CA LEU A 65 -10.94 9.43 -5.31
C LEU A 65 -12.23 8.65 -5.51
N GLU A 66 -13.33 9.19 -5.03
CA GLU A 66 -14.67 8.62 -5.21
C GLU A 66 -15.62 9.74 -5.60
N VAL A 67 -16.12 9.69 -6.83
CA VAL A 67 -16.93 10.78 -7.39
C VAL A 67 -18.20 10.22 -8.04
N PRO A 68 -19.38 10.53 -7.50
CA PRO A 68 -20.64 10.15 -8.14
C PRO A 68 -20.83 10.93 -9.44
N LEU A 69 -21.04 10.21 -10.55
CA LEU A 69 -21.24 10.79 -11.88
C LEU A 69 -22.73 10.90 -12.22
N THR A 70 -23.53 9.92 -11.78
CA THR A 70 -24.98 9.91 -12.01
C THR A 70 -25.74 9.82 -10.69
N HIS A 71 -26.95 10.38 -10.69
CA HIS A 71 -27.90 10.24 -9.59
C HIS A 71 -29.29 9.96 -10.16
N LYS A 72 -29.92 8.88 -9.73
CA LYS A 72 -31.19 8.35 -10.24
C LYS A 72 -31.18 8.18 -11.77
N GLY A 73 -30.05 7.71 -12.30
CA GLY A 73 -29.84 7.52 -13.75
C GLY A 73 -29.68 8.81 -14.57
N LYS A 74 -29.66 9.98 -13.93
CA LYS A 74 -29.36 11.25 -14.59
C LYS A 74 -27.88 11.58 -14.42
N LEU A 75 -27.21 11.93 -15.53
CA LEU A 75 -25.84 12.45 -15.49
C LEU A 75 -25.81 13.83 -14.81
N MET A 76 -24.97 13.97 -13.78
CA MET A 76 -24.90 15.16 -12.93
C MET A 76 -23.70 16.07 -13.27
N VAL A 77 -22.80 15.61 -14.13
CA VAL A 77 -21.54 16.28 -14.46
C VAL A 77 -21.39 16.50 -15.95
N SER A 78 -20.60 17.50 -16.35
CA SER A 78 -20.30 17.75 -17.76
C SER A 78 -19.28 16.75 -18.31
N LYS A 79 -19.18 16.67 -19.64
CA LYS A 79 -18.20 15.82 -20.31
C LYS A 79 -16.77 16.27 -20.01
N GLU A 80 -16.54 17.57 -20.00
CA GLU A 80 -15.24 18.19 -19.70
C GLU A 80 -14.80 17.85 -18.27
N TYR A 81 -15.74 17.80 -17.32
CA TYR A 81 -15.46 17.39 -15.96
C TYR A 81 -15.08 15.91 -15.87
N ILE A 82 -15.74 15.03 -16.63
CA ILE A 82 -15.37 13.61 -16.69
C ILE A 82 -13.97 13.43 -17.27
N GLU A 83 -13.62 14.15 -18.32
CA GLU A 83 -12.26 14.11 -18.90
C GLU A 83 -11.21 14.56 -17.89
N PHE A 84 -11.49 15.64 -17.15
CA PHE A 84 -10.66 16.09 -16.03
C PHE A 84 -10.51 15.02 -14.94
N LEU A 85 -11.61 14.39 -14.51
CA LEU A 85 -11.58 13.33 -13.50
C LEU A 85 -10.78 12.10 -13.97
N ILE A 86 -10.91 11.71 -15.24
CA ILE A 86 -10.13 10.62 -15.83
C ILE A 86 -8.63 10.96 -15.79
N HIS A 87 -8.27 12.21 -16.10
CA HIS A 87 -6.88 12.66 -16.03
C HIS A 87 -6.33 12.54 -14.60
N ILE A 88 -7.05 13.06 -13.60
CA ILE A 88 -6.65 12.95 -12.18
C ILE A 88 -6.57 11.48 -11.73
N ALA A 89 -7.56 10.65 -12.10
CA ALA A 89 -7.57 9.23 -11.76
C ALA A 89 -6.36 8.51 -12.37
N SER A 90 -5.99 8.85 -13.60
CA SER A 90 -4.83 8.27 -14.29
C SER A 90 -3.52 8.67 -13.61
N GLN A 91 -3.37 9.95 -13.25
CA GLN A 91 -2.21 10.42 -12.48
C GLN A 91 -2.08 9.71 -11.12
N ASN A 92 -3.21 9.52 -10.41
CA ASN A 92 -3.22 8.76 -9.16
C ASN A 92 -2.77 7.30 -9.36
N MET A 93 -3.20 6.66 -10.45
CA MET A 93 -2.81 5.29 -10.81
C MET A 93 -1.32 5.17 -11.18
N GLU A 94 -0.80 6.12 -11.95
CA GLU A 94 0.62 6.17 -12.30
C GLU A 94 1.49 6.35 -11.06
N GLU A 95 1.13 7.28 -10.19
CA GLU A 95 1.85 7.50 -8.94
C GLU A 95 1.79 6.30 -8.01
N ASN A 96 0.62 5.64 -7.91
CA ASN A 96 0.51 4.37 -7.18
C ASN A 96 1.43 3.30 -7.77
N SER A 97 1.51 3.16 -9.09
CA SER A 97 2.43 2.23 -9.74
C SER A 97 3.90 2.55 -9.44
N ARG A 98 4.28 3.84 -9.39
CA ARG A 98 5.63 4.26 -8.99
C ARG A 98 5.94 3.90 -7.54
N ARG A 99 4.98 4.09 -6.63
CA ARG A 99 5.10 3.71 -5.21
C ARG A 99 5.27 2.20 -5.05
N ILE A 100 4.46 1.40 -5.75
CA ILE A 100 4.57 -0.06 -5.74
C ILE A 100 5.98 -0.50 -6.18
N ASN A 101 6.47 0.04 -7.29
CA ASN A 101 7.80 -0.30 -7.80
C ASN A 101 8.92 0.10 -6.83
N ARG A 102 8.82 1.27 -6.19
CA ARG A 102 9.80 1.70 -5.18
C ARG A 102 9.77 0.77 -3.96
N PHE A 103 8.58 0.44 -3.48
CA PHE A 103 8.41 -0.49 -2.36
C PHE A 103 8.96 -1.87 -2.64
N TYR A 104 8.68 -2.41 -3.83
CA TYR A 104 9.24 -3.68 -4.27
C TYR A 104 10.77 -3.67 -4.21
N LYS A 105 11.42 -2.66 -4.81
CA LYS A 105 12.88 -2.54 -4.84
C LYS A 105 13.49 -2.37 -3.45
N HIS A 106 12.89 -1.53 -2.61
CA HIS A 106 13.37 -1.34 -1.25
C HIS A 106 13.25 -2.63 -0.43
N LEU A 107 12.14 -3.35 -0.57
CA LEU A 107 11.91 -4.61 0.14
C LEU A 107 12.87 -5.70 -0.34
N GLU A 108 13.10 -5.82 -1.65
CA GLU A 108 14.07 -6.76 -2.23
C GLU A 108 15.47 -6.55 -1.65
N LEU A 109 15.97 -5.31 -1.65
CA LEU A 109 17.28 -4.95 -1.08
C LEU A 109 17.35 -5.21 0.45
N ALA A 110 16.29 -4.88 1.19
CA ALA A 110 16.23 -5.10 2.63
C ALA A 110 16.30 -6.59 2.98
N LEU A 111 15.62 -7.43 2.21
CA LEU A 111 15.62 -8.89 2.39
C LEU A 111 16.97 -9.51 2.03
N GLU A 112 17.61 -9.07 0.95
CA GLU A 112 18.97 -9.51 0.58
C GLU A 112 20.01 -9.16 1.65
N THR A 113 19.90 -7.95 2.23
CA THR A 113 20.78 -7.48 3.30
C THR A 113 20.59 -8.32 4.57
N ALA A 114 19.35 -8.59 4.96
CA ALA A 114 19.02 -9.43 6.12
C ALA A 114 19.53 -10.87 5.94
N ALA A 115 19.39 -11.44 4.73
CA ALA A 115 19.92 -12.76 4.42
C ALA A 115 21.45 -12.82 4.51
N SER A 116 22.14 -11.77 4.08
CA SER A 116 23.61 -11.70 4.14
C SER A 116 24.14 -11.56 5.57
N ALA A 117 23.44 -10.80 6.43
CA ALA A 117 23.78 -10.64 7.84
C ALA A 117 23.66 -11.96 8.64
N ASN A 118 22.67 -12.79 8.31
CA ASN A 118 22.47 -14.09 8.95
C ASN A 118 23.52 -15.16 8.56
N ASN A 119 24.33 -14.89 7.53
CA ASN A 119 25.39 -15.78 7.06
C ASN A 119 26.80 -15.34 7.49
N ALA A 120 26.92 -14.25 8.27
CA ALA A 120 28.20 -13.85 8.84
C ALA A 120 28.66 -14.89 9.89
N PRO A 121 29.93 -15.31 9.91
CA PRO A 121 30.42 -16.20 10.96
C PRO A 121 30.24 -15.51 12.33
N PRO A 122 29.93 -16.25 13.40
CA PRO A 122 29.86 -15.66 14.73
C PRO A 122 31.25 -15.09 15.04
N GLY A 123 31.36 -13.76 15.04
CA GLY A 123 32.51 -13.08 15.59
C GLY A 123 32.53 -13.34 17.10
N ASP A 124 33.69 -13.73 17.60
CA ASP A 124 33.94 -13.88 19.04
C ASP A 124 33.72 -12.54 19.75
N GLU A 125 32.49 -12.23 20.15
CA GLU A 125 32.22 -11.23 21.18
C GLU A 125 32.28 -11.93 22.54
N GLU A 126 33.50 -11.95 23.08
CA GLU A 126 33.75 -12.22 24.49
C GLU A 126 32.81 -11.38 25.36
N ARG A 127 32.11 -12.11 26.23
CA ARG A 127 31.42 -11.67 27.44
C ARG A 127 31.96 -10.35 28.01
N LEU A 128 31.11 -9.32 28.00
CA LEU A 128 31.02 -8.41 29.14
C LEU A 128 29.58 -7.98 29.34
N CYS A 129 28.91 -8.63 30.31
CA CYS A 129 27.78 -8.03 30.98
C CYS A 129 28.29 -6.85 31.83
N PRO A 130 27.61 -5.70 31.82
CA PRO A 130 27.52 -4.88 33.02
C PRO A 130 26.14 -5.09 33.64
N VAL A 131 26.19 -5.67 34.83
CA VAL A 131 25.23 -5.40 35.90
C VAL A 131 25.19 -3.88 36.10
N TYR A 132 24.02 -3.26 35.94
CA TYR A 132 23.33 -2.40 36.91
C TYR A 132 22.03 -1.87 36.31
#